data_AF-A0AAE0YBA8-F1
#
_entry.id   AF-A0AAE0YBA8-F1
#
_cell.length_a   1.000
_cell.length_b   1.000
_cell.length_c   1.000
_cell.angle_alpha   90.00
_cell.angle_beta   90.00
_cell.angle_gamma   90.00
#
_symmetry.space_group_name_H-M   'P 1'
#
loop_
_entity.id
_entity.type
_entity.pdbx_description
1 polymer ?
#
loop_
_entity_poly.entity_id
_entity_poly.type
_entity_poly.pdbx_seq_one_letter_code
_entity_poly.pdbx_strand_id
1 'polypeptide(L)'
;MGTEYLECGKCHRKVPAWSQEILDQLDICNWLRFPAVLSCHLALDRRVVAELRDRSLGNSATRLYRKLREFHYHNYMERVLNYHTVMEKSSAQFPAQTAVEEVPAYRRVPPYVADCYTRLAE
;
A
#
# COMPACT_ATOMS: atom_id res chain seq x y z
N MET A 1 -11.38 8.57 -2.89
CA MET A 1 -9.99 8.08 -2.99
C MET A 1 -9.65 7.93 -4.47
N GLY A 2 -8.60 8.58 -4.96
CA GLY A 2 -8.25 8.56 -6.38
C GLY A 2 -7.34 7.37 -6.70
N THR A 3 -7.77 6.48 -7.58
CA THR A 3 -6.88 5.52 -8.23
C THR A 3 -5.83 6.29 -9.03
N GLU A 4 -4.55 5.95 -8.87
CA GLU A 4 -3.54 6.40 -9.82
C GLU A 4 -3.85 5.80 -11.19
N TYR A 5 -3.59 6.56 -12.26
CA TYR A 5 -3.80 6.12 -13.63
C TYR A 5 -2.45 5.79 -14.25
N LEU A 6 -2.32 4.55 -14.74
CA LEU A 6 -1.18 4.11 -15.51
C LEU A 6 -1.41 4.44 -16.97
N GLU A 7 -0.36 4.87 -17.65
CA GLU A 7 -0.40 5.18 -19.08
C GLU A 7 0.34 4.08 -19.86
N CYS A 8 -0.33 3.52 -20.86
CA CYS A 8 0.31 2.56 -21.74
C CYS A 8 1.34 3.26 -22.65
N GLY A 9 2.60 2.84 -22.61
CA GLY A 9 3.67 3.41 -23.46
C GLY A 9 3.51 3.18 -24.97
N LYS A 10 2.57 2.34 -25.43
CA LYS A 10 2.32 2.11 -26.87
C LYS A 10 1.11 2.88 -27.39
N CYS A 11 0.00 2.90 -26.65
CA CYS A 11 -1.26 3.47 -27.11
C CYS A 11 -1.71 4.71 -26.30
N HIS A 12 -0.92 5.14 -25.32
CA HIS A 12 -1.19 6.29 -24.44
C HIS A 12 -2.53 6.22 -23.70
N ARG A 13 -3.18 5.05 -23.67
CA ARG A 13 -4.43 4.85 -22.94
C ARG A 13 -4.13 4.93 -21.44
N LYS A 14 -4.91 5.76 -20.75
CA LYS A 14 -4.93 5.82 -19.29
C LYS A 14 -5.82 4.70 -18.77
N VAL A 15 -5.25 3.83 -17.96
CA VAL A 15 -5.93 2.71 -17.32
C VAL A 15 -5.78 2.89 -15.82
N PRO A 16 -6.84 2.70 -15.01
CA PRO A 16 -6.71 2.68 -13.57
C PRO A 16 -5.66 1.64 -13.17
N ALA A 17 -4.69 2.02 -12.32
CA ALA A 17 -3.66 1.11 -11.82
C ALA A 17 -4.24 -0.15 -11.16
N TRP A 18 -5.44 0.01 -10.62
CA TRP A 18 -6.23 -1.00 -9.93
C TRP A 18 -7.31 -1.64 -10.82
N SER A 19 -7.16 -1.62 -12.14
CA SER A 19 -8.09 -2.33 -13.03
C SER A 19 -7.81 -3.84 -13.02
N GLN A 20 -8.86 -4.65 -13.18
CA GLN A 20 -8.73 -6.11 -13.26
C GLN A 20 -7.79 -6.53 -14.39
N GLU A 21 -7.82 -5.82 -15.52
CA GLU A 21 -6.93 -6.03 -16.67
C GLU A 21 -5.44 -5.90 -16.33
N ILE A 22 -5.07 -5.06 -15.37
CA ILE A 22 -3.69 -4.90 -14.90
C ILE A 22 -3.35 -5.96 -13.85
N LEU A 23 -4.29 -6.28 -12.97
CA LEU A 23 -4.07 -7.32 -11.96
C LEU A 23 -3.96 -8.72 -12.55
N ASP A 24 -4.69 -9.02 -13.63
CA ASP A 24 -4.65 -10.31 -14.33
C ASP A 24 -3.31 -10.54 -15.05
N GLN A 25 -2.50 -9.49 -15.25
CA GLN A 25 -1.14 -9.61 -15.77
C GLN A 25 -0.13 -10.07 -14.70
N LEU A 26 -0.50 -10.01 -13.43
CA LEU A 26 0.36 -10.39 -12.32
C LEU A 26 0.16 -11.87 -11.98
N ASP A 27 1.27 -12.60 -11.84
CA ASP A 27 1.25 -13.96 -11.29
C ASP A 27 0.65 -13.98 -9.87
N ILE A 28 0.04 -15.10 -9.48
CA ILE A 28 -0.66 -15.29 -8.19
C ILE A 28 0.24 -14.92 -7.00
N CYS A 29 1.52 -15.27 -7.08
CA CYS A 29 2.52 -14.92 -6.06
C CYS A 29 2.69 -13.41 -5.91
N ASN A 30 2.65 -12.66 -7.01
CA ASN A 30 2.71 -11.21 -6.99
C ASN A 30 1.37 -10.62 -6.57
N TRP A 31 0.25 -11.19 -7.03
CA TRP A 31 -1.10 -10.78 -6.65
C TRP A 31 -1.31 -10.84 -5.13
N LEU A 32 -0.81 -11.87 -4.45
CA LEU A 32 -0.85 -11.98 -2.99
C LEU A 32 -0.01 -10.93 -2.25
N ARG A 33 0.99 -10.35 -2.91
CA ARG A 33 1.81 -9.26 -2.35
C ARG A 33 1.09 -7.91 -2.45
N PHE A 34 0.05 -7.80 -3.28
CA PHE A 34 -0.80 -6.62 -3.34
C PHE A 34 -1.93 -6.75 -2.31
N PRO A 35 -1.95 -5.90 -1.28
CA PRO A 35 -2.93 -6.02 -0.21
C PRO A 35 -4.30 -5.49 -0.62
N ALA A 36 -4.63 -5.23 -1.88
CA ALA A 36 -5.91 -4.58 -2.25
C ALA A 36 -6.97 -5.56 -2.77
N VAL A 37 -8.18 -5.46 -2.24
CA VAL A 37 -9.44 -5.94 -2.80
C VAL A 37 -10.00 -4.86 -3.72
N LEU A 38 -10.21 -5.20 -4.99
CA LEU A 38 -10.97 -4.35 -5.89
C LEU A 38 -12.47 -4.53 -5.62
N SER A 39 -13.15 -3.47 -5.21
CA SER A 39 -14.60 -3.35 -5.31
C SER A 39 -14.95 -2.52 -6.55
N CYS A 40 -16.18 -2.63 -7.03
CA CYS A 40 -16.68 -1.98 -8.26
C CYS A 40 -16.35 -0.48 -8.41
N HIS A 41 -16.11 0.23 -7.31
CA HIS A 41 -15.79 1.66 -7.31
C HIS A 41 -14.50 2.04 -6.56
N LEU A 42 -13.88 1.11 -5.82
CA LEU A 42 -12.76 1.42 -4.91
C LEU A 42 -11.80 0.24 -4.78
N ALA A 43 -10.49 0.52 -4.81
CA ALA A 43 -9.48 -0.39 -4.29
C ALA A 43 -9.39 -0.22 -2.76
N LEU A 44 -9.69 -1.29 -2.03
CA LEU A 44 -9.70 -1.32 -0.56
C LEU A 44 -8.63 -2.29 -0.07
N ASP A 45 -7.84 -1.92 0.93
CA ASP A 45 -6.88 -2.87 1.51
C ASP A 45 -7.61 -4.06 2.18
N ARG A 46 -7.21 -5.29 1.88
CA ARG A 46 -7.67 -6.57 2.45
C ARG A 46 -7.64 -6.55 3.97
N ARG A 47 -6.61 -5.95 4.56
CA ARG A 47 -6.50 -5.78 6.02
C ARG A 47 -7.60 -4.86 6.54
N VAL A 48 -7.92 -3.81 5.80
CA VAL A 48 -9.02 -2.90 6.13
C VAL A 48 -10.38 -3.59 6.00
N VAL A 49 -10.58 -4.35 4.92
CA VAL A 49 -11.81 -5.13 4.74
C VAL A 49 -11.99 -6.14 5.86
N ALA A 50 -10.92 -6.81 6.30
CA ALA A 50 -10.98 -7.74 7.43
C ALA A 50 -11.36 -7.02 8.74
N GLU A 51 -10.78 -5.84 9.01
CA GLU A 51 -11.11 -5.04 10.19
C GLU A 51 -12.54 -4.46 10.17
N LEU A 52 -13.06 -4.14 8.98
CA LEU A 52 -14.43 -3.66 8.79
C LEU A 52 -15.49 -4.78 8.81
N ARG A 53 -15.10 -6.06 8.66
CA ARG A 53 -16.04 -7.18 8.69
C ARG A 53 -16.66 -7.40 10.08
N ASP A 54 -15.91 -7.14 11.14
CA ASP A 54 -16.48 -7.18 12.49
C ASP A 54 -17.31 -5.91 12.72
N ARG A 55 -18.63 -6.01 12.68
CA ARG A 55 -19.54 -4.93 13.09
C ARG A 55 -19.82 -5.04 14.59
N SER A 56 -18.82 -4.71 15.41
CA SER A 56 -18.97 -4.62 16.86
C SER A 56 -19.07 -3.16 17.32
N LEU A 57 -19.72 -2.90 18.46
CA LEU A 57 -19.85 -1.55 19.06
C LEU A 57 -18.50 -0.83 19.30
N GLY A 58 -17.37 -1.57 19.26
CA GLY A 58 -16.01 -1.03 19.39
C GLY A 58 -15.30 -0.77 18.07
N ASN A 59 -15.93 -0.99 16.90
CA ASN A 59 -15.30 -0.85 15.58
C ASN A 59 -15.74 0.46 14.90
N SER A 60 -15.16 1.57 15.36
CA SER A 60 -15.33 2.88 14.74
C SER A 60 -14.30 3.14 13.64
N ALA A 61 -14.64 4.02 12.69
CA ALA A 61 -13.72 4.50 11.67
C ALA A 61 -12.44 5.11 12.28
N THR A 62 -12.53 5.74 13.45
CA THR A 62 -11.38 6.28 14.19
C THR A 62 -10.44 5.18 14.68
N ARG A 63 -10.97 4.06 15.18
CA ARG A 63 -10.16 2.91 15.61
C ARG A 63 -9.46 2.27 14.40
N LEU A 64 -10.17 2.09 13.30
CA LEU A 64 -9.61 1.60 12.05
C LEU A 64 -8.47 2.49 11.55
N TYR A 65 -8.66 3.81 11.56
CA TYR A 65 -7.63 4.77 11.17
C TYR A 65 -6.37 4.69 12.05
N ARG A 66 -6.53 4.53 13.38
CA ARG A 66 -5.39 4.34 14.30
C ARG A 66 -4.61 3.07 13.96
N LYS A 67 -5.31 1.93 13.80
CA LYS A 67 -4.70 0.67 13.38
C LYS A 67 -3.97 0.79 12.04
N LEU A 68 -4.59 1.43 11.06
CA LEU A 68 -3.98 1.66 9.75
C LEU A 68 -2.68 2.46 9.84
N ARG A 69 -2.65 3.49 10.69
CA ARG A 69 -1.46 4.30 10.92
C ARG A 69 -0.34 3.49 11.57
N GLU A 70 -0.66 2.64 12.53
CA GLU A 70 0.30 1.73 13.17
C GLU A 70 0.85 0.72 12.16
N PHE A 71 -0.01 0.07 11.37
CA PHE A 71 0.41 -0.85 10.31
C PHE A 71 1.28 -0.18 9.26
N HIS A 72 0.91 1.02 8.81
CA HIS A 72 1.67 1.75 7.81
C HIS A 72 3.08 2.11 8.31
N TYR A 73 3.17 2.54 9.58
CA TYR A 73 4.44 2.80 10.23
C TYR A 73 5.29 1.53 10.37
N HIS A 74 4.68 0.41 10.78
CA HIS A 74 5.40 -0.85 10.95
C HIS A 74 5.95 -1.38 9.61
N ASN A 75 5.13 -1.43 8.56
CA ASN A 75 5.57 -1.84 7.22
C ASN A 75 6.69 -0.94 6.68
N TYR A 76 6.63 0.37 6.98
CA TYR A 76 7.69 1.31 6.60
C TYR A 76 9.00 0.99 7.34
N MET A 77 8.94 0.81 8.66
CA MET A 77 10.12 0.45 9.47
C MET A 77 10.74 -0.87 9.01
N GLU A 78 9.93 -1.89 8.73
CA GLU A 78 10.40 -3.18 8.22
C GLU A 78 11.14 -3.02 6.88
N ARG A 79 10.61 -2.19 5.96
CA ARG A 79 11.27 -1.87 4.69
C ARG A 79 12.59 -1.12 4.89
N VAL A 80 12.63 -0.17 5.83
CA VAL A 80 13.85 0.58 6.18
C VAL A 80 14.92 -0.37 6.71
N LEU A 81 14.57 -1.24 7.66
CA LEU A 81 15.49 -2.23 8.22
C LEU A 81 16.01 -3.18 7.15
N ASN A 82 15.13 -3.74 6.33
CA ASN A 82 15.51 -4.62 5.22
C ASN A 82 16.45 -3.92 4.25
N TYR A 83 16.20 -2.65 3.92
CA TYR A 83 17.09 -1.86 3.07
C TYR A 83 18.48 -1.72 3.70
N HIS A 84 18.56 -1.31 4.96
CA HIS A 84 19.85 -1.19 5.67
C HIS A 84 20.61 -2.51 5.71
N THR A 85 19.94 -3.62 6.04
CA THR A 85 20.57 -4.95 6.04
C THR A 85 21.10 -5.36 4.67
N VAL A 86 20.38 -5.04 3.58
CA VAL A 86 20.84 -5.30 2.21
C VAL A 86 22.04 -4.42 1.86
N MET A 87 22.03 -3.14 2.25
CA MET A 87 23.12 -2.20 2.00
C MET A 87 24.40 -2.53 2.80
N GLU A 88 24.27 -3.00 4.04
CA GLU A 88 25.40 -3.50 4.83
C GLU A 88 26.06 -4.72 4.15
N LYS A 89 25.25 -5.65 3.63
CA LYS A 89 25.75 -6.83 2.91
C LYS A 89 26.37 -6.45 1.57
N SER A 90 25.77 -5.53 0.82
CA SER A 90 26.28 -5.12 -0.48
C SER A 90 27.57 -4.29 -0.36
N SER A 91 27.66 -3.41 0.65
CA SER A 91 28.88 -2.63 0.92
C SER A 91 30.06 -3.51 1.35
N ALA A 92 29.81 -4.58 2.10
CA ALA A 92 30.83 -5.58 2.44
C ALA A 92 31.36 -6.34 1.20
N GLN A 93 30.55 -6.47 0.15
CA GLN A 93 30.88 -7.25 -1.05
C GLN A 93 31.36 -6.40 -2.23
N PHE A 94 30.97 -5.10 -2.29
CA PHE A 94 31.31 -4.17 -3.37
C PHE A 94 31.55 -2.75 -2.81
N PRO A 95 32.77 -2.42 -2.37
CA PRO A 95 33.08 -1.14 -1.71
C PRO A 95 33.07 0.10 -2.64
N ALA A 96 32.79 -0.06 -3.93
CA ALA A 96 32.93 0.99 -4.95
C ALA A 96 31.63 1.74 -5.31
N GLN A 97 30.48 1.39 -4.73
CA GLN A 97 29.20 2.08 -5.01
C GLN A 97 28.87 3.10 -3.91
N THR A 98 29.26 4.36 -4.14
CA THR A 98 29.09 5.50 -3.22
C THR A 98 27.77 6.26 -3.36
N ALA A 99 26.84 5.79 -4.19
CA ALA A 99 25.50 6.39 -4.29
C ALA A 99 24.50 5.56 -3.49
N VAL A 100 24.49 5.74 -2.17
CA VAL A 100 23.42 5.20 -1.31
C VAL A 100 22.15 5.97 -1.66
N GLU A 101 21.20 5.31 -2.34
CA GLU A 101 19.90 5.91 -2.57
C GLU A 101 19.22 6.13 -1.21
N GLU A 102 18.80 7.36 -0.91
CA GLU A 102 18.22 7.68 0.39
C GLU A 102 16.91 6.91 0.58
N VAL A 103 16.72 6.32 1.76
CA VAL A 103 15.48 5.62 2.09
C VAL A 103 14.32 6.59 1.90
N PRO A 104 13.30 6.26 1.09
CA PRO A 104 12.18 7.15 0.83
C PRO A 104 11.54 7.59 2.15
N ALA A 105 11.29 8.89 2.31
CA ALA A 105 10.71 9.41 3.55
C ALA A 105 9.35 8.78 3.88
N TYR A 106 9.08 8.55 5.18
CA TYR A 106 7.78 8.06 5.65
C TYR A 106 6.64 8.96 5.18
N ARG A 107 5.72 8.40 4.37
CA ARG A 107 4.48 9.07 4.02
C ARG A 107 3.45 8.78 5.09
N ARG A 108 2.89 9.83 5.71
CA ARG A 108 1.82 9.66 6.70
C ARG A 108 0.55 9.18 5.99
N VAL A 109 -0.21 8.32 6.66
CA VAL A 109 -1.58 8.00 6.23
C VAL A 109 -2.39 9.31 6.16
N PRO A 110 -2.97 9.66 4.99
CA PRO A 110 -3.70 10.91 4.87
C PRO A 110 -4.95 10.96 5.76
N PRO A 111 -5.28 12.11 6.36
CA PRO A 111 -6.40 12.22 7.30
C PRO A 111 -7.77 11.95 6.65
N TYR A 112 -7.94 12.30 5.37
CA TYR A 112 -9.18 12.05 4.61
C TYR A 112 -9.53 10.56 4.47
N VAL A 113 -8.57 9.67 4.76
CA VAL A 113 -8.79 8.21 4.75
C VAL A 113 -9.80 7.82 5.81
N ALA A 114 -9.77 8.46 6.99
CA ALA A 114 -10.77 8.24 8.04
C ALA A 114 -12.18 8.60 7.55
N ASP A 115 -12.32 9.77 6.90
CA ASP A 115 -13.61 10.27 6.39
C ASP A 115 -14.20 9.39 5.29
N CYS A 116 -13.35 8.80 4.45
CA CYS A 116 -13.78 7.84 3.43
C CYS A 116 -14.38 6.58 4.05
N TYR A 117 -13.85 6.12 5.20
CA TYR A 117 -14.36 4.94 5.89
C TYR A 117 -15.61 5.22 6.71
N THR A 118 -15.77 6.41 7.28
CA THR A 118 -17.03 6.80 7.93
C THR A 118 -18.20 6.73 6.95
N ARG A 119 -18.00 7.22 5.71
CA ARG A 119 -19.01 7.17 4.64
C ARG A 119 -19.32 5.77 4.10
N LEU A 120 -18.44 4.79 4.32
CA LEU A 120 -18.66 3.39 3.95
C LEU A 120 -19.37 2.58 5.04
N ALA A 121 -19.46 3.12 6.26
CA ALA A 121 -20.08 2.48 7.41
C ALA A 121 -21.56 2.90 7.63
N GLU A 122 -22.01 3.94 6.93
CA GLU A 122 -23.42 4.36 6.78
C GLU A 122 -24.09 3.60 5.63
#